data_AF-U6F7C9-F1
#
_entry.id   AF-U6F7C9-F1
#
_cell.length_a   1.000
_cell.length_b   1.000
_cell.length_c   1.000
_cell.angle_alpha   90.00
_cell.angle_beta   90.00
_cell.angle_gamma   90.00
#
_symmetry.space_group_name_H-M   'P 1'
#
loop_
_entity.id
_entity.type
_entity.pdbx_description
1 polymer ?
#
loop_
_entity_poly.entity_id
_entity_poly.type
_entity_poly.pdbx_seq_one_letter_code
_entity_poly.pdbx_strand_id
1 'polypeptide(L)'
;MMIIPKEISETTGKVKINAIVNLYNTSQRQTYGEFVNNKLYICVRIPNNIEAAKKLDDKLVKLRESIGNSYPEYSFTGFDRKGSYYICVGTK
;
A
#
# COMPACT_ATOMS: atom_id res chain seq x y z
N MET A 1 8.44 -6.10 -0.80
CA MET A 1 8.89 -5.20 -1.89
C MET A 1 8.64 -5.92 -3.22
N MET A 2 7.97 -5.31 -4.20
CA MET A 2 7.82 -5.92 -5.52
C MET A 2 9.15 -5.82 -6.27
N ILE A 3 9.68 -6.93 -6.78
CA ILE A 3 10.95 -6.97 -7.52
C ILE A 3 10.60 -7.41 -8.96
N ILE A 4 10.85 -6.53 -9.93
CA ILE A 4 10.73 -6.80 -11.38
C ILE A 4 12.16 -6.80 -11.96
N PRO A 5 12.48 -7.68 -12.93
CA PRO A 5 13.79 -7.70 -13.58
C PRO A 5 14.18 -6.32 -14.09
N LYS A 6 15.45 -5.93 -13.86
CA LYS A 6 15.99 -4.65 -14.29
C LYS A 6 16.18 -4.65 -15.80
N GLU A 7 15.37 -3.89 -16.53
CA GLU A 7 15.65 -3.60 -17.94
C GLU A 7 16.80 -2.58 -18.03
N ILE A 8 17.71 -2.77 -18.97
CA ILE A 8 18.83 -1.85 -19.23
C ILE A 8 18.48 -1.04 -20.49
N SER A 9 18.68 0.27 -20.44
CA SER A 9 18.58 1.12 -21.62
C SER A 9 19.77 0.86 -22.54
N GLU A 10 19.52 0.39 -23.76
CA GLU A 10 20.54 0.16 -24.79
C GLU A 10 21.31 1.45 -25.15
N THR A 11 20.67 2.61 -25.00
CA THR A 11 21.22 3.92 -25.33
C THR A 11 22.10 4.53 -24.24
N THR A 12 21.85 4.21 -22.97
CA THR A 12 22.54 4.86 -21.83
C THR A 12 23.29 3.88 -20.93
N GLY A 13 23.09 2.57 -21.09
CA GLY A 13 23.63 1.52 -20.22
C GLY A 13 23.04 1.54 -18.80
N LYS A 14 22.10 2.44 -18.50
CA LYS A 14 21.48 2.58 -17.18
C LYS A 14 20.25 1.70 -17.05
N VAL A 15 19.96 1.26 -15.82
CA VAL A 15 18.70 0.58 -15.49
C VAL A 15 17.54 1.50 -15.83
N LYS A 16 16.63 1.06 -16.69
CA LYS A 16 15.37 1.76 -16.95
C LYS A 16 14.60 1.88 -15.65
N ILE A 17 14.32 3.12 -15.27
CA ILE A 17 13.43 3.40 -14.15
C ILE A 17 12.01 3.09 -14.63
N ASN A 18 11.39 2.08 -14.03
CA ASN A 18 9.95 1.89 -14.18
C ASN A 18 9.24 2.94 -13.32
N ALA A 19 8.77 4.01 -13.95
CA ALA A 19 8.14 5.14 -13.28
C ALA A 19 6.94 4.72 -12.41
N ILE A 20 6.14 3.76 -12.90
CA ILE A 20 4.97 3.23 -12.17
C ILE A 20 5.41 2.52 -10.89
N VAL A 21 6.47 1.73 -10.94
CA VAL A 21 7.04 1.04 -9.77
C VAL A 21 7.58 2.04 -8.76
N ASN A 22 8.29 3.07 -9.21
CA ASN A 22 8.80 4.11 -8.32
C ASN A 22 7.67 4.89 -7.64
N LEU A 23 6.62 5.26 -8.37
CA LEU A 23 5.44 5.93 -7.81
C LEU A 23 4.73 5.05 -6.79
N TYR A 24 4.54 3.76 -7.10
CA TYR A 24 3.95 2.80 -6.18
C TYR A 24 4.79 2.70 -4.90
N ASN A 25 6.08 2.43 -5.01
CA ASN A 25 6.98 2.24 -3.87
C ASN A 25 7.10 3.50 -3.01
N THR A 26 7.17 4.67 -3.64
CA THR A 26 7.22 5.97 -2.92
C THR A 26 5.95 6.16 -2.09
N SER A 27 4.79 5.82 -2.65
CA SER A 27 3.52 5.88 -1.93
C SER A 27 3.52 4.90 -0.75
N GLN A 28 3.97 3.65 -0.95
CA GLN A 28 4.00 2.66 0.12
C GLN A 28 4.90 3.03 1.31
N ARG A 29 5.93 3.86 1.11
CA ARG A 29 6.75 4.39 2.24
C ARG A 29 5.98 5.34 3.15
N GLN A 30 4.87 5.90 2.68
CA GLN A 30 3.99 6.78 3.43
C GLN A 30 2.79 6.04 4.02
N THR A 31 2.70 4.73 3.84
CA THR A 31 1.72 3.88 4.50
C THR A 31 2.16 3.62 5.94
N TYR A 32 1.23 3.69 6.88
CA TYR A 32 1.52 3.50 8.30
C TYR A 32 0.35 2.86 9.04
N GLY A 33 0.66 2.28 10.20
CA GLY A 33 -0.32 1.83 11.18
C GLY A 33 -0.11 2.56 12.49
N GLU A 34 -1.18 2.91 13.19
CA GLU A 34 -1.12 3.64 14.45
C GLU A 34 -2.15 3.11 15.45
N PHE A 35 -1.68 2.83 16.67
CA PHE A 35 -2.55 2.51 17.79
C PHE A 35 -2.97 3.79 18.49
N VAL A 36 -4.28 4.04 18.54
CA VAL A 36 -4.84 5.20 19.24
C VAL A 36 -6.01 4.70 20.08
N ASN A 37 -5.82 4.66 21.40
CA ASN A 37 -6.76 4.03 22.34
C ASN A 37 -7.02 2.55 21.95
N ASN A 38 -8.28 2.08 22.02
CA ASN A 38 -8.69 0.74 21.60
C ASN A 38 -8.87 0.59 20.08
N LYS A 39 -8.16 1.39 19.28
CA LYS A 39 -8.25 1.37 17.82
C LYS A 39 -6.89 1.21 17.18
N LEU A 40 -6.84 0.42 16.12
CA LEU A 40 -5.72 0.32 15.20
C LEU A 40 -6.12 0.93 13.86
N TYR A 41 -5.50 2.05 13.52
CA TYR A 41 -5.69 2.71 12.22
C TYR A 41 -4.65 2.18 11.25
N ILE A 42 -5.09 1.76 10.06
CA ILE A 42 -4.23 1.34 8.96
C ILE A 42 -4.45 2.31 7.82
N CYS A 43 -3.45 3.14 7.54
CA CYS A 43 -3.49 4.20 6.55
C CYS A 43 -2.58 3.85 5.37
N VAL A 44 -3.17 3.48 4.23
CA VAL A 44 -2.43 3.07 3.02
C VAL A 44 -2.45 4.20 2.00
N ARG A 45 -1.27 4.71 1.63
CA ARG A 45 -1.17 5.83 0.68
C ARG A 45 -1.53 5.39 -0.73
N ILE A 46 -2.41 6.14 -1.37
CA ILE A 46 -2.84 5.93 -2.75
C ILE A 46 -1.80 6.55 -3.71
N PRO A 47 -1.23 5.77 -4.65
CA PRO A 47 -0.35 6.33 -5.68
C PRO A 47 -1.07 7.32 -6.57
N ASN A 48 -0.41 8.43 -6.90
CA ASN A 48 -0.93 9.45 -7.82
C ASN A 48 -0.75 9.02 -9.29
N ASN A 49 -1.18 7.81 -9.62
CA ASN A 49 -1.18 7.22 -10.95
C ASN A 49 -2.20 6.08 -11.00
N ILE A 50 -3.03 6.04 -12.05
CA ILE A 50 -4.17 5.10 -12.15
C ILE A 50 -3.70 3.64 -12.19
N GLU A 51 -2.63 3.32 -12.93
CA GLU A 51 -2.14 1.95 -13.03
C GLU A 51 -1.53 1.48 -11.70
N ALA A 52 -0.75 2.35 -11.04
CA ALA A 52 -0.21 2.05 -9.72
C ALA A 52 -1.30 1.91 -8.65
N ALA A 53 -2.38 2.70 -8.73
CA ALA A 53 -3.53 2.62 -7.83
C ALA A 53 -4.30 1.30 -8.02
N LYS A 54 -4.58 0.88 -9.26
CA LYS A 54 -5.21 -0.42 -9.53
C LYS A 54 -4.42 -1.57 -8.93
N LYS A 55 -3.08 -1.56 -9.08
CA LYS A 55 -2.20 -2.58 -8.47
C LYS A 55 -2.21 -2.56 -6.94
N LEU A 56 -2.57 -1.44 -6.32
CA LEU A 56 -2.76 -1.35 -4.87
C LEU A 56 -4.08 -1.99 -4.47
N ASP A 57 -5.17 -1.66 -5.19
CA ASP A 57 -6.53 -2.13 -4.87
C ASP A 57 -6.60 -3.67 -4.81
N ASP A 58 -5.96 -4.36 -5.77
CA ASP A 58 -5.87 -5.83 -5.80
C ASP A 58 -5.21 -6.45 -4.56
N LYS A 59 -4.43 -5.66 -3.82
CA LYS A 59 -3.66 -6.11 -2.65
C LYS A 59 -4.30 -5.69 -1.32
N LEU A 60 -5.28 -4.78 -1.33
CA LEU A 60 -5.90 -4.28 -0.10
C LEU A 60 -6.63 -5.39 0.68
N VAL A 61 -7.30 -6.30 -0.02
CA VAL A 61 -8.00 -7.43 0.61
C VAL A 61 -7.02 -8.33 1.38
N LYS A 62 -5.94 -8.76 0.72
CA LYS A 62 -4.89 -9.59 1.34
C LYS A 62 -4.19 -8.87 2.50
N LEU A 63 -3.98 -7.56 2.37
CA LEU A 63 -3.41 -6.75 3.45
C LEU A 63 -4.33 -6.76 4.68
N ARG A 64 -5.64 -6.54 4.48
CA ARG A 64 -6.62 -6.57 5.56
C ARG A 64 -6.66 -7.93 6.26
N GLU A 65 -6.69 -9.01 5.49
CA GLU A 65 -6.65 -10.38 6.04
C GLU A 65 -5.38 -10.62 6.87
N SER A 66 -4.21 -10.23 6.35
CA SER A 66 -2.94 -10.37 7.07
C SER A 66 -2.91 -9.58 8.38
N ILE A 67 -3.50 -8.38 8.39
CA ILE A 67 -3.59 -7.55 9.59
C ILE A 67 -4.56 -8.16 10.59
N GLY A 68 -5.74 -8.60 10.14
CA GLY A 68 -6.72 -9.29 10.98
C GLY A 68 -6.15 -10.54 11.65
N ASN A 69 -5.34 -11.31 10.92
CA ASN A 69 -4.65 -12.49 11.47
C ASN A 69 -3.56 -12.13 12.49
N SER A 70 -2.94 -10.96 12.35
CA SER A 70 -1.88 -10.49 13.25
C SER A 70 -2.44 -9.85 14.52
N TYR A 71 -3.68 -9.35 14.46
CA TYR A 71 -4.38 -8.66 15.55
C TYR A 71 -5.79 -9.24 15.73
N PRO A 72 -5.91 -10.52 16.13
CA PRO A 72 -7.19 -11.23 16.20
C PRO A 72 -8.16 -10.64 17.23
N GLU A 73 -7.66 -9.85 18.18
CA GLU A 73 -8.46 -9.15 19.17
C GLU A 73 -9.15 -7.89 18.64
N TYR A 74 -8.87 -7.49 17.39
CA TYR A 74 -9.48 -6.33 16.74
C TYR A 74 -10.46 -6.76 15.65
N SER A 75 -11.63 -6.12 15.60
CA SER A 75 -12.57 -6.23 14.48
C SER A 75 -12.33 -5.11 13.47
N PHE A 76 -11.92 -5.45 12.25
CA PHE A 76 -11.52 -4.49 11.21
C PHE A 76 -12.64 -4.16 10.22
N THR A 77 -12.82 -2.87 9.93
CA THR A 77 -13.67 -2.39 8.84
C THR A 77 -13.09 -2.74 7.45
N GLY A 78 -13.83 -2.41 6.39
CA GLY A 78 -13.26 -2.33 5.05
C GLY A 78 -12.29 -1.16 4.92
N PHE A 79 -11.59 -1.11 3.78
CA PHE A 79 -10.79 0.05 3.39
C PHE A 79 -11.69 1.10 2.72
N ASP A 80 -11.77 2.28 3.34
CA ASP A 80 -12.48 3.43 2.78
C ASP A 80 -11.50 4.49 2.30
N ARG A 81 -11.82 5.16 1.18
CA ARG A 81 -10.99 6.25 0.67
C ARG A 81 -11.21 7.53 1.47
N LYS A 82 -10.15 8.07 2.06
CA LYS A 82 -10.10 9.41 2.67
C LYS A 82 -8.94 10.21 2.10
N GLY A 83 -9.26 11.14 1.19
CA GLY A 83 -8.27 11.95 0.48
C GLY A 83 -7.29 11.09 -0.31
N SER A 84 -6.01 11.16 0.06
CA SER A 84 -4.92 10.41 -0.57
C SER A 84 -4.62 9.06 0.11
N TYR A 85 -5.49 8.58 0.99
CA TYR A 85 -5.31 7.33 1.73
C TYR A 85 -6.53 6.43 1.60
N TYR A 86 -6.29 5.12 1.63
CA TYR A 86 -7.27 4.14 2.06
C TYR A 86 -7.09 3.90 3.56
N ILE A 87 -8.18 3.92 4.32
CA ILE A 87 -8.16 3.78 5.77
C ILE A 87 -9.01 2.57 6.16
N CYS A 88 -8.41 1.67 6.93
CA CYS A 88 -9.07 0.57 7.62
C CYS A 88 -8.90 0.78 9.13
N VAL A 89 -9.95 0.53 9.91
CA VAL A 89 -9.92 0.73 11.36
C VAL A 89 -10.28 -0.58 12.05
N GLY A 90 -9.38 -1.07 12.90
CA GLY A 90 -9.64 -2.13 13.86
C GLY A 90 -10.16 -1.54 15.17
N THR A 91 -11.16 -2.15 15.79
CA THR A 91 -11.61 -1.79 17.15
C THR A 91 -11.55 -3.01 18.07
N LYS A 92 -11.06 -2.82 19.29
CA LYS A 92 -10.96 -3.80 20.37
C LYS A 92 -11.99 -3.54 21.47
#